data_AF-A0A4Y2RES1-F1
#
_entry.id   AF-A0A4Y2RES1-F1
#
_cell.length_a   1.000
_cell.length_b   1.000
_cell.length_c   1.000
_cell.angle_alpha   90.00
_cell.angle_beta   90.00
_cell.angle_gamma   90.00
#
_symmetry.space_group_name_H-M   'P 1'
#
loop_
_entity.id
_entity.type
_entity.pdbx_description
1 polymer ?
#
loop_
_entity_poly.entity_id
_entity_poly.type
_entity_poly.pdbx_seq_one_letter_code
_entity_poly.pdbx_strand_id
1 'polypeptide(L)'
;MLEDSKFVFWLTVFDNIMPDVDVLYNKLQKIRTDAARIRKQVNFFQQSLENERKRMDTVTKEISASFETSRKRKRENIHINRTVAAREIWDVITNQVKERFCFISHYSAVSLLEAPKFQEYEKKFPTQILDQATDVYSMLQKDRLKT
;
A
#
# COMPACT_ATOMS: atom_id res chain seq x y z
N MET A 1 -24.61 10.77 -19.79
CA MET A 1 -24.15 10.19 -18.51
C MET A 1 -22.67 9.84 -18.55
N LEU A 2 -22.17 9.16 -19.60
CA LEU A 2 -20.75 8.77 -19.72
C LEU A 2 -19.78 9.94 -19.99
N GLU A 3 -20.24 11.03 -20.57
CA GLU A 3 -19.42 12.23 -20.86
C GLU A 3 -19.44 13.28 -19.73
N ASP A 4 -20.06 12.97 -18.58
CA ASP A 4 -20.08 13.89 -17.45
C ASP A 4 -18.68 14.03 -16.85
N SER A 5 -18.17 15.26 -16.77
CA SER A 5 -16.79 15.52 -16.31
C SER A 5 -16.54 15.09 -14.86
N LYS A 6 -17.58 15.01 -14.02
CA LYS A 6 -17.45 14.47 -12.66
C LYS A 6 -17.31 12.96 -12.71
N PHE A 7 -18.11 12.29 -13.53
CA PHE A 7 -18.04 10.84 -13.71
C PHE A 7 -16.68 10.42 -14.28
N VAL A 8 -16.24 11.05 -15.38
CA VAL A 8 -14.94 10.76 -16.01
C VAL A 8 -13.79 11.01 -15.04
N PHE A 9 -13.82 12.11 -14.28
CA PHE A 9 -12.80 12.40 -13.27
C PHE A 9 -12.69 11.27 -12.23
N TRP A 10 -13.80 10.87 -11.62
CA TRP A 10 -13.76 9.80 -10.61
C TRP A 10 -13.41 8.45 -11.20
N LEU A 11 -13.84 8.16 -12.42
CA LEU A 11 -13.47 6.93 -13.12
C LEU A 11 -11.95 6.87 -13.32
N THR A 12 -11.31 7.94 -13.80
CA THR A 12 -9.85 8.00 -13.95
C THR A 12 -9.12 7.83 -12.62
N VAL A 13 -9.62 8.47 -11.57
CA VAL A 13 -9.10 8.34 -10.20
C VAL A 13 -9.12 6.85 -9.79
N PHE A 14 -10.24 6.15 -9.93
CA PHE A 14 -10.31 4.73 -9.55
C PHE A 14 -9.54 3.81 -10.48
N ASP A 15 -9.52 4.07 -11.79
CA ASP A 15 -8.75 3.31 -12.79
C ASP A 15 -7.25 3.30 -12.48
N ASN A 16 -6.73 4.39 -11.90
CA ASN A 16 -5.32 4.47 -11.48
C ASN A 16 -5.02 3.69 -10.18
N ILE A 17 -5.98 3.55 -9.24
CA ILE A 17 -5.74 2.86 -7.97
C ILE A 17 -6.00 1.36 -8.05
N MET A 18 -7.10 0.97 -8.69
CA MET A 18 -7.61 -0.41 -8.61
C MET A 18 -6.59 -1.46 -9.06
N PRO A 19 -5.78 -1.25 -10.12
CA PRO A 19 -4.73 -2.20 -10.50
C PRO A 19 -3.73 -2.45 -9.37
N ASP A 20 -3.32 -1.41 -8.64
CA ASP A 20 -2.36 -1.55 -7.55
C ASP A 20 -2.96 -2.31 -6.36
N VAL A 21 -4.25 -2.10 -6.08
CA VAL A 21 -5.00 -2.82 -5.03
C VAL A 21 -5.12 -4.30 -5.39
N ASP A 22 -5.48 -4.61 -6.64
CA ASP A 22 -5.59 -5.99 -7.13
C ASP A 22 -4.23 -6.69 -7.11
N VAL A 23 -3.16 -5.99 -7.51
CA VAL A 23 -1.80 -6.52 -7.44
C VAL A 23 -1.42 -6.83 -5.99
N LEU A 24 -1.72 -5.94 -5.04
CA LEU A 24 -1.46 -6.19 -3.63
C LEU A 24 -2.24 -7.41 -3.13
N TYR A 25 -3.54 -7.47 -3.40
CA TYR A 25 -4.40 -8.58 -3.00
C TYR A 25 -3.87 -9.93 -3.51
N ASN A 26 -3.62 -10.03 -4.82
CA ASN A 26 -3.13 -11.25 -5.46
C ASN A 26 -1.76 -11.70 -4.94
N LYS A 27 -0.92 -10.76 -4.52
CA LYS A 27 0.40 -11.05 -3.98
C LYS A 27 0.34 -11.53 -2.53
N LEU A 28 -0.60 -11.03 -1.73
CA LEU A 28 -0.77 -11.39 -0.31
C LEU A 28 -1.58 -12.68 -0.10
N GLN A 29 -2.47 -13.04 -1.02
CA GLN A 29 -3.30 -14.26 -0.91
C GLN A 29 -2.51 -15.58 -1.09
N LYS A 30 -1.22 -15.51 -1.45
CA LYS A 30 -0.42 -16.72 -1.67
C LYS A 30 -0.22 -17.47 -0.34
N ILE A 31 -0.48 -18.78 -0.34
CA ILE A 31 -0.48 -19.71 0.82
C ILE A 31 0.82 -19.66 1.65
N ARG A 32 1.94 -19.19 1.05
CA ARG A 32 3.26 -19.07 1.69
C ARG A 32 3.76 -17.63 1.62
N THR A 33 3.20 -16.74 2.41
CA THR A 33 3.64 -15.34 2.46
C THR A 33 4.30 -15.05 3.80
N ASP A 34 5.63 -14.90 3.81
CA ASP A 34 6.35 -14.53 5.04
C ASP A 34 6.31 -13.01 5.33
N ALA A 35 6.63 -12.60 6.56
CA ALA A 35 6.59 -11.19 6.97
C ALA A 35 7.45 -10.28 6.08
N ALA A 36 8.60 -10.77 5.63
CA ALA A 36 9.51 -10.00 4.78
C ALA A 36 8.88 -9.74 3.41
N ARG A 37 8.19 -10.74 2.86
CA ARG A 37 7.44 -10.64 1.61
C ARG A 37 6.24 -9.72 1.77
N ILE A 38 5.47 -9.82 2.85
CA ILE A 38 4.33 -8.90 3.12
C ILE A 38 4.86 -7.46 3.18
N ARG A 39 5.90 -7.19 3.99
CA ARG A 39 6.52 -5.86 4.10
C ARG A 39 6.97 -5.33 2.74
N LYS A 40 7.66 -6.16 1.95
CA LYS A 40 8.13 -5.76 0.62
C LYS A 40 6.98 -5.37 -0.31
N GLN A 41 5.89 -6.14 -0.33
CA GLN A 41 4.75 -5.84 -1.21
C GLN A 41 3.95 -4.63 -0.73
N VAL A 42 3.77 -4.47 0.59
CA VAL A 42 3.16 -3.27 1.18
C VAL A 42 3.97 -2.03 0.85
N ASN A 43 5.30 -2.09 0.95
CA ASN A 43 6.18 -0.98 0.60
C ASN A 43 6.08 -0.62 -0.88
N PHE A 44 6.05 -1.62 -1.78
CA PHE A 44 5.85 -1.35 -3.21
C PHE A 44 4.49 -0.71 -3.50
N PHE A 45 3.43 -1.17 -2.84
CA PHE A 45 2.11 -0.57 -2.97
C PHE A 45 2.10 0.89 -2.50
N GLN A 46 2.71 1.18 -1.36
CA GLN A 46 2.84 2.56 -0.85
C GLN A 46 3.64 3.47 -1.81
N GLN A 47 4.72 2.96 -2.41
CA GLN A 47 5.48 3.71 -3.42
C GLN A 47 4.67 3.98 -4.68
N SER A 48 3.89 2.99 -5.14
CA SER A 48 3.01 3.15 -6.31
C SER A 48 1.95 4.22 -6.05
N LEU A 49 1.29 4.18 -4.89
CA LEU A 49 0.31 5.18 -4.48
C LEU A 49 0.90 6.59 -4.40
N GLU A 50 2.14 6.73 -3.89
CA GLU A 50 2.82 8.03 -3.83
C GLU A 50 3.15 8.56 -5.23
N ASN A 51 3.52 7.69 -6.17
CA ASN A 51 3.74 8.09 -7.56
C ASN A 51 2.43 8.51 -8.23
N GLU A 52 1.34 7.77 -8.02
CA GLU A 52 0.02 8.13 -8.53
C GLU A 52 -0.51 9.43 -7.89
N ARG A 53 -0.22 9.67 -6.61
CA ARG A 53 -0.50 10.96 -5.94
C ARG A 53 0.13 12.13 -6.68
N LYS A 54 1.42 12.00 -7.05
CA LYS A 54 2.17 13.04 -7.76
C LYS A 54 1.65 13.24 -9.19
N ARG A 55 1.20 12.18 -9.84
CA ARG A 55 0.59 12.24 -11.19
C ARG A 55 -0.78 12.90 -11.19
N MET A 56 -1.49 12.93 -10.06
CA MET A 56 -2.81 13.53 -9.93
C MET A 56 -2.85 15.02 -10.31
N ASP A 57 -1.76 15.75 -10.06
CA ASP A 57 -1.65 17.16 -10.47
C ASP A 57 -1.64 17.32 -11.99
N THR A 58 -1.09 16.33 -12.70
CA THR A 58 -1.10 16.28 -14.17
C THR A 58 -2.46 15.84 -14.70
N VAL A 59 -3.05 14.78 -14.13
CA VAL A 59 -4.38 14.25 -14.51
C VAL A 59 -5.46 15.33 -14.33
N THR A 60 -5.41 16.09 -13.23
CA THR A 60 -6.34 17.20 -13.00
C THR A 60 -6.24 18.25 -14.11
N LYS A 61 -5.02 18.59 -14.54
CA LYS A 61 -4.76 19.59 -15.59
C LYS A 61 -5.22 19.11 -16.97
N GLU A 62 -4.99 17.84 -17.31
CA GLU A 62 -5.42 17.23 -18.57
C GLU A 62 -6.94 17.13 -18.67
N ILE A 63 -7.60 16.77 -17.57
CA ILE A 63 -9.06 16.76 -17.48
C ILE A 63 -9.60 18.19 -17.58
N SER A 64 -9.02 19.18 -16.89
CA SER A 64 -9.49 20.57 -17.05
C SER A 64 -9.31 21.10 -18.48
N ALA A 65 -8.18 20.79 -19.13
CA ALA A 65 -7.89 21.25 -20.49
C ALA A 65 -8.81 20.62 -21.55
N SER A 66 -9.16 19.35 -21.41
CA SER A 66 -10.06 18.66 -22.35
C SER A 66 -11.51 19.17 -22.30
N PHE A 67 -11.98 19.63 -21.13
CA PHE A 67 -13.35 20.15 -20.95
C PHE A 67 -13.45 21.69 -21.08
N GLU A 68 -12.34 22.42 -21.15
CA GLU A 68 -12.27 23.89 -21.28
C GLU A 68 -12.80 24.44 -22.62
N THR A 69 -12.87 23.60 -23.66
CA THR A 69 -13.39 23.99 -24.99
C THR A 69 -14.88 24.34 -24.99
N SER A 70 -15.65 24.03 -23.93
CA SER A 70 -17.12 24.03 -24.02
C SER A 70 -17.92 25.00 -23.14
N ARG A 71 -17.41 25.59 -22.04
CA ARG A 71 -18.19 26.61 -21.25
C ARG A 71 -17.37 27.34 -20.17
N LYS A 72 -17.05 28.61 -20.43
CA LYS A 72 -16.52 29.59 -19.46
C LYS A 72 -17.59 30.07 -18.47
N ARG A 73 -17.92 29.33 -17.41
CA ARG A 73 -18.59 29.90 -16.21
C ARG A 73 -18.10 29.22 -14.92
N LYS A 74 -17.48 30.01 -14.03
CA LYS A 74 -17.38 29.83 -12.57
C LYS A 74 -17.13 28.39 -12.06
N ARG A 75 -16.18 27.66 -12.65
CA ARG A 75 -15.86 26.25 -12.31
C ARG A 75 -14.60 26.04 -11.47
N GLU A 76 -13.80 27.09 -11.25
CA GLU A 76 -12.48 27.00 -10.60
C GLU A 76 -12.55 26.32 -9.22
N ASN A 77 -13.50 26.71 -8.37
CA ASN A 77 -13.69 26.12 -7.03
C ASN A 77 -14.14 24.64 -7.04
N ILE A 78 -14.82 24.17 -8.10
CA ILE A 78 -15.33 22.79 -8.16
C ILE A 78 -14.21 21.80 -8.47
N HIS A 79 -13.30 22.15 -9.38
CA HIS A 79 -12.15 21.30 -9.71
C HIS A 79 -11.15 21.24 -8.56
N ILE A 80 -10.88 22.37 -7.89
CA ILE A 80 -10.02 22.40 -6.70
C ILE A 80 -10.58 21.48 -5.61
N ASN A 81 -11.88 21.53 -5.33
CA ASN A 81 -12.51 20.68 -4.33
C ASN A 81 -12.46 19.18 -4.70
N ARG A 82 -12.59 18.83 -5.99
CA ARG A 82 -12.45 17.44 -6.45
C ARG A 82 -11.03 16.91 -6.35
N THR A 83 -10.03 17.73 -6.68
CA THR A 83 -8.63 17.33 -6.51
C THR A 83 -8.27 17.15 -5.04
N VAL A 84 -8.80 18.00 -4.15
CA VAL A 84 -8.67 17.82 -2.70
C VAL A 84 -9.31 16.49 -2.25
N ALA A 85 -10.55 16.21 -2.65
CA ALA A 85 -11.22 14.95 -2.33
C ALA A 85 -10.49 13.71 -2.90
N ALA A 86 -9.90 13.80 -4.10
CA ALA A 86 -9.07 12.73 -4.64
C ALA A 86 -7.81 12.50 -3.80
N ARG A 87 -7.14 13.57 -3.35
CA ARG A 87 -6.00 13.45 -2.42
C ARG A 87 -6.41 12.84 -1.08
N GLU A 88 -7.58 13.20 -0.56
CA GLU A 88 -8.12 12.59 0.67
C GLU A 88 -8.33 11.08 0.53
N ILE A 89 -8.82 10.61 -0.63
CA ILE A 89 -8.94 9.16 -0.89
C ILE A 89 -7.55 8.49 -0.82
N TRP A 90 -6.50 9.14 -1.33
CA TRP A 90 -5.14 8.58 -1.34
C TRP A 90 -4.60 8.52 0.08
N ASP A 91 -4.85 9.56 0.87
CA ASP A 91 -4.47 9.62 2.28
C ASP A 91 -5.22 8.57 3.11
N VAL A 92 -6.53 8.38 2.86
CA VAL A 92 -7.33 7.34 3.51
C VAL A 92 -6.80 5.95 3.18
N ILE A 93 -6.55 5.64 1.90
CA ILE A 93 -6.01 4.33 1.49
C ILE A 93 -4.63 4.11 2.11
N THR A 94 -3.77 5.13 2.09
CA THR A 94 -2.42 5.06 2.68
C THR A 94 -2.49 4.79 4.19
N ASN A 95 -3.38 5.48 4.90
CA ASN A 95 -3.58 5.26 6.33
C ASN A 95 -4.14 3.87 6.60
N GLN A 96 -5.11 3.40 5.82
CA GLN A 96 -5.65 2.04 5.94
C GLN A 96 -4.58 0.96 5.74
N VAL A 97 -3.66 1.15 4.80
CA VAL A 97 -2.51 0.24 4.63
C VAL A 97 -1.63 0.28 5.87
N LYS A 98 -1.27 1.47 6.37
CA LYS A 98 -0.42 1.59 7.55
C LYS A 98 -1.05 0.94 8.78
N GLU A 99 -2.35 1.16 9.02
CA GLU A 99 -3.08 0.58 10.15
C GLU A 99 -3.19 -0.94 10.06
N ARG A 100 -3.57 -1.47 8.89
CA ARG A 100 -3.75 -2.93 8.72
C ARG A 100 -2.45 -3.71 8.79
N PHE A 101 -1.35 -3.06 8.40
CA PHE A 101 -0.04 -3.69 8.28
C PHE A 101 1.00 -3.21 9.30
N CYS A 102 0.61 -2.41 10.30
CA CYS A 102 1.52 -1.97 11.37
C CYS A 102 2.06 -3.14 12.21
N PHE A 103 1.28 -4.22 12.31
CA PHE A 103 1.60 -5.41 13.10
C PHE A 103 2.30 -6.54 12.32
N ILE A 104 2.79 -6.30 11.09
CA ILE A 104 3.55 -7.34 10.35
C ILE A 104 4.77 -7.83 11.16
N SER A 105 5.31 -7.03 12.08
CA SER A 105 6.39 -7.45 12.97
C SER A 105 6.02 -8.66 13.84
N HIS A 106 4.76 -8.84 14.21
CA HIS A 106 4.30 -10.07 14.90
C HIS A 106 4.41 -11.31 14.00
N TYR A 107 4.18 -11.15 12.69
CA TYR A 107 4.35 -12.23 11.72
C TYR A 107 5.82 -12.67 11.63
N SER A 108 6.80 -11.78 11.89
CA SER A 108 8.22 -12.18 11.96
C SER A 108 8.43 -13.29 13.00
N ALA A 109 7.75 -13.25 14.15
CA ALA A 109 7.84 -14.30 15.17
C ALA A 109 7.21 -15.62 14.68
N VAL A 110 6.09 -15.56 13.96
CA VAL A 110 5.46 -16.74 13.35
C VAL A 110 6.40 -17.42 12.36
N SER A 111 7.21 -16.63 11.64
CA SER A 111 8.19 -17.16 10.68
C SER A 111 9.24 -18.04 11.37
N LEU A 112 9.62 -17.74 12.61
CA LEU A 112 10.56 -18.57 13.39
C LEU A 112 9.99 -19.95 13.74
N LEU A 113 8.67 -20.10 13.72
CA LEU A 113 7.96 -21.35 14.06
C LEU A 113 7.57 -22.15 12.81
N GLU A 114 7.95 -21.70 11.61
CA GLU A 114 7.67 -22.41 10.37
C GLU A 114 8.54 -23.68 10.27
N ALA A 115 7.98 -24.82 10.69
CA ALA A 115 8.66 -26.12 10.70
C ALA A 115 9.42 -26.48 9.40
N PRO A 116 8.90 -26.19 8.18
CA PRO A 116 9.65 -26.47 6.95
C PRO A 116 10.99 -25.73 6.84
N LYS A 117 11.15 -24.59 7.52
CA LYS A 117 12.38 -23.79 7.50
C LYS A 117 13.41 -24.21 8.55
N PHE A 118 13.08 -25.14 9.45
CA PHE A 118 14.00 -25.51 10.54
C PHE A 118 15.30 -26.12 10.02
N GLN A 119 15.24 -26.90 8.93
CA GLN A 119 16.42 -27.44 8.27
C GLN A 119 17.33 -26.34 7.67
N GLU A 120 16.74 -25.21 7.25
CA GLU A 120 17.51 -24.04 6.80
C GLU A 120 18.11 -23.29 7.99
N TYR A 121 17.37 -23.21 9.11
CA TYR A 121 17.80 -22.51 10.33
C TYR A 121 18.98 -23.20 11.01
N GLU A 122 19.05 -24.52 10.97
CA GLU A 122 20.19 -25.30 11.44
C GLU A 122 21.48 -24.93 10.68
N LYS A 123 21.37 -24.66 9.36
CA LYS A 123 22.51 -24.24 8.53
C LYS A 123 22.85 -22.77 8.71
N LYS A 124 21.84 -21.91 8.82
CA LYS A 124 21.99 -20.47 9.00
C LYS A 124 20.80 -19.91 9.78
N PHE A 125 21.02 -19.68 11.07
CA PHE A 125 19.98 -19.17 11.94
C PHE A 125 19.56 -17.74 11.54
N PRO A 126 18.24 -17.43 11.47
CA PRO A 126 17.73 -16.14 11.01
C PRO A 126 17.76 -15.08 12.12
N THR A 127 18.96 -14.67 12.53
CA THR A 127 19.18 -13.73 13.66
C THR A 127 18.40 -12.41 13.51
N GLN A 128 18.31 -11.86 12.30
CA GLN A 128 17.53 -10.64 12.03
C GLN A 128 16.03 -10.81 12.31
N ILE A 129 15.46 -12.00 12.07
CA ILE A 129 14.05 -12.28 12.35
C ILE A 129 13.86 -12.43 13.86
N LEU A 130 14.81 -13.08 14.55
CA LEU A 130 14.80 -13.18 16.00
C LEU A 130 14.87 -11.79 16.65
N ASP A 131 15.76 -10.91 16.18
CA ASP A 131 15.89 -9.55 16.70
C ASP A 131 14.57 -8.78 16.60
N GLN A 132 13.93 -8.80 15.43
CA GLN A 132 12.61 -8.19 15.22
C GLN A 132 11.52 -8.81 16.10
N ALA A 133 11.56 -10.13 16.31
CA ALA A 133 10.58 -10.82 17.14
C ALA A 133 10.70 -10.43 18.62
N THR A 134 11.92 -10.25 19.13
CA THR A 134 12.17 -9.79 20.50
C THR A 134 11.81 -8.34 20.77
N ASP A 135 11.90 -7.47 19.76
CA ASP A 135 11.46 -6.08 19.89
C ASP A 135 9.95 -6.01 20.18
N VAL A 136 9.20 -7.01 19.69
CA VAL A 136 7.75 -7.13 19.85
C VAL A 136 7.38 -7.99 21.06
N TYR A 137 8.13 -9.07 21.29
CA TYR A 137 7.90 -10.05 22.34
C TYR A 137 9.09 -10.08 23.30
N SER A 138 9.08 -9.17 24.29
CA SER A 138 10.13 -9.03 25.30
C SER A 138 10.38 -10.29 26.14
N MET A 139 9.42 -11.22 26.16
CA MET A 139 9.55 -12.53 26.81
C MET A 139 10.47 -13.51 26.08
N LEU A 140 10.79 -13.27 24.79
CA LEU A 140 11.69 -14.14 24.03
C LEU A 140 13.14 -13.91 24.49
N GLN A 141 13.75 -14.93 25.08
CA GLN A 141 15.15 -14.86 25.52
C GLN A 141 16.08 -15.20 24.36
N LYS A 142 16.69 -14.17 23.73
CA LYS A 142 17.59 -14.35 22.56
C LYS A 142 18.67 -15.40 22.81
N ASP A 143 19.26 -15.37 24.00
CA ASP A 143 20.42 -16.19 24.34
C ASP A 143 20.08 -17.68 24.41
N ARG A 144 18.81 -18.02 24.68
CA ARG A 144 18.33 -19.41 24.69
C ARG A 144 17.92 -19.91 23.31
N LEU A 145 17.61 -18.99 22.40
CA LEU A 145 17.10 -19.29 21.06
C LEU A 145 18.19 -19.34 19.99
N LYS A 146 19.42 -18.89 20.29
CA LYS A 146 20.59 -18.91 19.39
C LYS A 146 21.39 -20.24 19.42
N THR A 147 20.83 -21.31 19.98
CA THR A 147 21.50 -22.62 20.05
C THR A 147 21.51 -23.32 18.70
#